data_AF-A0A7S3S2F6-F1
#
_entry.id   AF-A0A7S3S2F6-F1
#
_cell.length_a   1.000
_cell.length_b   1.000
_cell.length_c   1.000
_cell.angle_alpha   90.00
_cell.angle_beta   90.00
_cell.angle_gamma   90.00
#
_symmetry.space_group_name_H-M   'P 1'
#
loop_
_entity.id
_entity.type
_entity.pdbx_description
1 polymer ?
#
loop_
_entity_poly.entity_id
_entity_poly.type
_entity_poly.pdbx_seq_one_letter_code
_entity_poly.pdbx_strand_id
1 'polypeptide(L)'
;ETSSIETTLLIHPRVFHNWEEYYPWLVVDAEGWLEKEGLEEDFQVVGFHPSFCFGGEDFEDASNWTNRSPFPMTHILRQLSVEEAIKNHPNPMAVPEANKCLMRKLGMDHMKE
;
A
#
# COMPACT_ATOMS: atom_id res chain seq x y z
N GLU A 1 -16.73 -7.43 -19.51
CA GLU A 1 -16.19 -6.05 -19.34
C GLU A 1 -15.99 -5.79 -17.86
N THR A 2 -14.83 -5.27 -17.46
CA THR A 2 -14.45 -4.97 -16.06
C THR A 2 -14.19 -3.47 -15.85
N SER A 3 -14.72 -2.62 -16.73
CA SER A 3 -14.48 -1.17 -16.72
C SER A 3 -15.00 -0.47 -15.46
N SER A 4 -15.86 -1.11 -14.66
CA SER A 4 -16.35 -0.60 -13.38
C SER A 4 -15.51 -1.00 -12.17
N ILE A 5 -14.47 -1.82 -12.35
CA ILE A 5 -13.61 -2.27 -11.24
C ILE A 5 -12.45 -1.29 -11.10
N GLU A 6 -12.41 -0.56 -10.00
CA GLU A 6 -11.36 0.43 -9.70
C GLU A 6 -10.14 -0.16 -8.99
N THR A 7 -10.40 -1.14 -8.11
CA THR A 7 -9.40 -1.71 -7.22
C THR A 7 -9.53 -3.22 -7.20
N THR A 8 -8.40 -3.92 -7.29
CA THR A 8 -8.29 -5.36 -7.02
C THR A 8 -7.33 -5.58 -5.86
N LEU A 9 -7.72 -6.46 -4.93
CA LEU A 9 -6.90 -6.88 -3.80
C LEU A 9 -6.45 -8.32 -4.00
N LEU A 10 -5.14 -8.54 -4.05
CA LEU A 10 -4.55 -9.87 -4.02
C LEU A 10 -3.92 -10.13 -2.66
N ILE A 11 -4.48 -11.09 -1.93
CA ILE A 11 -3.95 -11.52 -0.62
C ILE A 11 -3.03 -12.72 -0.85
N HIS A 12 -1.85 -12.70 -0.23
CA HIS A 12 -0.83 -13.74 -0.33
C HIS A 12 -0.73 -14.54 0.99
N PRO A 13 -1.69 -15.41 1.33
CA PRO A 13 -1.71 -16.08 2.63
C PRO A 13 -0.59 -17.12 2.82
N ARG A 14 0.09 -17.52 1.75
CA ARG A 14 1.05 -18.65 1.73
C ARG A 14 2.45 -18.28 1.24
N VAL A 15 2.64 -17.06 0.77
CA VAL A 15 3.89 -16.60 0.17
C VAL A 15 4.16 -15.16 0.63
N PHE A 16 5.39 -14.68 0.45
CA PHE A 16 5.78 -13.30 0.77
C PHE A 16 5.62 -12.89 2.24
N HIS A 17 5.68 -13.84 3.19
CA HIS A 17 5.68 -13.54 4.63
C HIS A 17 6.98 -12.86 5.11
N ASN A 18 8.04 -12.99 4.33
CA ASN A 18 9.33 -12.36 4.57
C ASN A 18 9.39 -11.01 3.84
N TRP A 19 9.64 -9.93 4.57
CA TRP A 19 9.74 -8.58 4.01
C TRP A 19 10.84 -8.47 2.94
N GLU A 20 11.98 -9.12 3.16
CA GLU A 20 13.13 -9.09 2.24
C GLU A 20 12.85 -9.82 0.91
N GLU A 21 11.81 -10.65 0.86
CA GLU A 21 11.33 -11.28 -0.38
C GLU A 21 10.21 -10.45 -1.00
N TYR A 22 9.27 -9.99 -0.17
CA TYR A 22 8.09 -9.26 -0.62
C TYR A 22 8.42 -7.88 -1.21
N TYR A 23 9.24 -7.08 -0.51
CA TYR A 23 9.48 -5.71 -0.90
C TYR A 23 10.20 -5.61 -2.25
N PRO A 24 11.30 -6.33 -2.52
CA PRO A 24 11.92 -6.33 -3.83
C PRO A 24 10.99 -6.84 -4.94
N TRP A 25 10.21 -7.89 -4.68
CA TRP A 25 9.23 -8.38 -5.64
C TRP A 25 8.19 -7.31 -6.00
N LEU A 26 7.66 -6.60 -5.02
CA LEU A 26 6.66 -5.55 -5.25
C LEU A 26 7.23 -4.39 -6.08
N VAL A 27 8.39 -3.85 -5.67
CA VAL A 27 8.93 -2.59 -6.23
C VAL A 27 9.79 -2.79 -7.49
N VAL A 28 10.15 -4.04 -7.82
CA VAL A 28 10.95 -4.35 -9.02
C VAL A 28 10.18 -5.25 -9.95
N ASP A 29 9.77 -6.43 -9.50
CA ASP A 29 9.17 -7.42 -10.39
C ASP A 29 7.75 -7.03 -10.78
N ALA A 30 6.90 -6.65 -9.83
CA ALA A 30 5.50 -6.32 -10.12
C ALA A 30 5.37 -5.04 -10.94
N GLU A 31 6.13 -3.99 -10.62
CA GLU A 31 6.20 -2.77 -11.43
C GLU A 31 6.80 -3.04 -12.82
N GLY A 32 7.90 -3.81 -12.88
CA GLY A 32 8.53 -4.16 -14.16
C GLY A 32 7.65 -5.03 -15.05
N TRP A 33 6.74 -5.83 -14.50
CA TRP A 33 5.73 -6.55 -15.27
C TRP A 33 4.69 -5.62 -15.88
N LEU A 34 4.27 -4.57 -15.17
CA LEU A 34 3.37 -3.58 -15.74
C LEU A 34 4.03 -2.88 -16.93
N GLU A 35 5.27 -2.40 -16.75
CA GLU A 35 6.03 -1.73 -17.82
C GLU A 35 6.22 -2.64 -19.04
N LYS A 36 6.62 -3.89 -18.82
CA LYS A 36 6.84 -4.85 -19.91
C LYS A 36 5.58 -5.10 -20.75
N GLU A 37 4.41 -5.10 -20.11
CA GLU A 37 3.13 -5.33 -20.77
C GLU A 37 2.45 -4.03 -21.25
N GLY A 38 3.08 -2.86 -21.03
CA GLY A 38 2.56 -1.55 -21.42
C GLY A 38 1.35 -1.11 -20.60
N LEU A 39 1.31 -1.47 -19.31
CA LEU A 39 0.20 -1.24 -18.38
C LEU A 39 0.54 -0.24 -17.26
N GLU A 40 1.75 0.30 -17.25
CA GLU A 40 2.27 1.22 -16.24
C GLU A 40 1.55 2.58 -16.20
N GLU A 41 0.96 3.01 -17.32
CA GLU A 41 0.13 4.22 -17.37
C GLU A 41 -1.33 3.96 -16.91
N ASP A 42 -1.79 2.70 -16.99
CA ASP A 42 -3.17 2.32 -16.68
C ASP A 42 -3.34 1.87 -15.23
N PHE A 43 -2.31 1.23 -14.66
CA PHE A 43 -2.35 0.61 -13.36
C PHE A 43 -1.13 0.96 -12.52
N GLN A 44 -1.34 1.03 -11.20
CA GLN A 44 -0.28 1.06 -10.21
C GLN A 44 -0.45 -0.09 -9.22
N VAL A 45 0.66 -0.54 -8.65
CA VAL A 45 0.68 -1.54 -7.57
C VAL A 45 1.04 -0.87 -6.25
N VAL A 46 0.33 -1.22 -5.18
CA VAL A 46 0.61 -0.73 -3.82
C VAL A 46 0.64 -1.92 -2.86
N GLY A 47 1.64 -1.94 -1.98
CA GLY A 47 1.84 -3.03 -1.04
C GLY A 47 1.39 -2.75 0.38
N PHE A 48 0.89 -3.80 1.04
CA PHE A 48 0.71 -3.84 2.49
C PHE A 48 1.27 -5.16 3.00
N HIS A 49 1.94 -5.11 4.15
CA HIS A 49 2.65 -6.26 4.70
C HIS A 49 2.63 -6.24 6.24
N PRO A 50 2.53 -7.39 6.93
CA PRO A 50 2.56 -7.44 8.40
C PRO A 50 3.79 -6.76 9.00
N SER A 51 4.94 -6.94 8.35
CA SER A 51 6.24 -6.37 8.74
C SER A 51 6.53 -5.00 8.12
N PHE A 52 5.56 -4.30 7.52
CA PHE A 52 5.80 -2.94 7.02
C PHE A 52 6.30 -2.03 8.15
N CYS A 53 7.34 -1.26 7.85
CA CYS A 53 7.92 -0.26 8.72
C CYS A 53 8.39 0.93 7.89
N PHE A 54 7.98 2.14 8.25
CA PHE A 54 8.52 3.34 7.62
C PHE A 54 10.01 3.49 7.96
N GLY A 55 10.78 3.99 7.00
CA GLY A 55 12.19 4.32 7.24
C GLY A 55 12.32 5.38 8.33
N GLY A 56 13.15 5.07 9.34
CA GLY A 56 13.42 5.97 10.47
C GLY A 56 12.43 5.89 11.63
N GLU A 57 11.34 5.11 11.50
CA GLU A 57 10.41 4.86 12.60
C GLU A 57 10.82 3.61 13.39
N ASP A 58 10.38 3.52 14.65
CA ASP A 58 10.47 2.29 15.43
C ASP A 58 9.52 1.23 14.84
N PHE A 59 9.91 -0.05 14.86
CA PHE A 59 9.07 -1.13 14.35
C PHE A 59 7.75 -1.24 15.12
N GLU A 60 7.70 -0.87 16.40
CA GLU A 60 6.48 -0.87 17.20
C GLU A 60 5.71 0.47 17.14
N ASP A 61 6.15 1.43 16.33
CA ASP A 61 5.44 2.71 16.16
C ASP A 61 4.08 2.45 15.47
N ALA A 62 3.02 3.01 16.07
CA ALA A 62 1.65 2.86 15.58
C ALA A 62 1.47 3.40 14.14
N SER A 63 2.28 4.37 13.71
CA SER A 63 2.26 4.90 12.33
C SER A 63 2.50 3.83 11.27
N ASN A 64 3.20 2.75 11.57
CA ASN A 64 3.40 1.66 10.62
C ASN A 64 2.07 1.00 10.23
N TRP A 65 1.04 1.09 11.07
CA TRP A 65 -0.28 0.54 10.80
C TRP A 65 -1.06 1.25 9.70
N THR A 66 -0.54 2.36 9.14
CA THR A 66 -1.11 2.92 7.91
C THR A 66 -0.97 1.97 6.71
N ASN A 67 0.03 1.09 6.75
CA ASN A 67 0.37 0.17 5.65
C ASN A 67 0.66 -1.27 6.12
N ARG A 68 0.44 -1.58 7.41
CA ARG A 68 0.41 -2.98 7.87
C ARG A 68 -0.91 -3.63 7.50
N SER A 69 -0.84 -4.93 7.29
CA SER A 69 -1.98 -5.78 7.01
C SER A 69 -1.79 -7.15 7.67
N PRO A 70 -2.87 -7.91 7.91
CA PRO A 70 -2.77 -9.25 8.53
C PRO A 70 -2.00 -10.27 7.66
N PHE A 71 -2.02 -10.07 6.35
CA PHE A 71 -1.30 -10.88 5.36
C PHE A 71 -0.64 -9.97 4.34
N PRO A 72 0.49 -10.38 3.75
CA PRO A 72 1.07 -9.70 2.60
C PRO A 72 -0.01 -9.57 1.52
N MET A 73 -0.16 -8.36 0.97
CA MET A 73 -1.18 -8.09 -0.03
C MET A 73 -0.71 -7.08 -1.05
N THR A 74 -1.23 -7.18 -2.26
CA THR A 74 -0.97 -6.25 -3.35
C THR A 74 -2.31 -5.65 -3.78
N HIS A 75 -2.37 -4.33 -3.74
CA HIS A 75 -3.45 -3.57 -4.34
C HIS A 75 -3.07 -3.26 -5.78
N ILE A 76 -3.98 -3.51 -6.70
CA ILE A 76 -3.87 -3.09 -8.10
C ILE A 76 -4.94 -2.01 -8.28
N LEU A 77 -4.51 -0.80 -8.60
CA LEU A 77 -5.36 0.38 -8.70
C LEU A 77 -5.32 0.94 -10.10
N ARG A 78 -6.44 1.49 -10.58
CA ARG A 78 -6.46 2.29 -11.81
C ARG A 78 -5.75 3.61 -11.59
N GLN A 79 -4.72 3.88 -12.40
CA GLN A 79 -3.91 5.09 -12.30
C GLN A 79 -4.76 6.35 -12.47
N LEU A 80 -5.59 6.40 -13.52
CA LEU A 80 -6.49 7.53 -13.80
C LEU A 80 -7.38 7.90 -12.61
N SER A 81 -7.93 6.90 -11.92
CA SER A 81 -8.83 7.10 -10.78
C SER A 81 -8.08 7.62 -9.56
N VAL A 82 -6.86 7.15 -9.34
CA VAL A 82 -5.98 7.67 -8.27
C VAL A 82 -5.59 9.11 -8.56
N GLU A 83 -5.22 9.44 -9.80
CA GLU A 83 -4.88 10.81 -10.22
C GLU A 83 -6.05 11.77 -10.07
N GLU A 84 -7.26 11.36 -10.46
CA GLU A 84 -8.48 12.14 -10.28
C GLU A 84 -8.77 12.38 -8.78
N ALA A 85 -8.63 11.35 -7.94
CA ALA A 85 -8.79 11.48 -6.50
C ALA A 85 -7.77 12.46 -5.89
N ILE A 86 -6.50 12.39 -6.32
CA ILE A 86 -5.45 13.32 -5.88
C ILE A 86 -5.79 14.75 -6.29
N LYS A 87 -6.20 14.97 -7.54
CA LYS A 87 -6.54 16.28 -8.09
C LYS A 87 -7.73 16.94 -7.37
N ASN A 88 -8.70 16.13 -6.95
CA ASN A 88 -9.91 16.61 -6.27
C ASN A 88 -9.77 16.72 -4.75
N HIS A 89 -8.66 16.24 -4.17
CA HIS A 89 -8.41 16.34 -2.74
C HIS A 89 -7.77 17.71 -2.39
N PRO A 90 -8.22 18.41 -1.33
CA PRO A 90 -7.69 19.74 -1.00
C PRO A 90 -6.20 19.77 -0.64
N ASN A 91 -5.69 18.67 -0.05
CA ASN A 91 -4.28 18.55 0.34
C ASN A 91 -3.82 17.08 0.36
N PRO A 92 -3.66 16.42 -0.80
CA PRO A 92 -3.31 15.00 -0.88
C PRO A 92 -1.94 14.70 -0.27
N MET A 93 -1.00 15.66 -0.38
CA MET A 93 0.35 15.51 0.17
C MET A 93 0.39 15.45 1.69
N ALA A 94 -0.64 15.94 2.38
CA ALA A 94 -0.73 15.84 3.84
C ALA A 94 -1.30 14.50 4.33
N VAL A 95 -1.90 13.69 3.45
CA VAL A 95 -2.56 12.43 3.83
C VAL A 95 -1.60 11.47 4.53
N PRO A 96 -0.36 11.22 4.04
CA PRO A 96 0.56 10.32 4.72
C PRO A 96 0.85 10.76 6.16
N GLU A 97 1.20 12.03 6.37
CA GLU A 97 1.55 12.53 7.71
C GLU A 97 0.32 12.60 8.63
N ALA A 98 -0.85 12.98 8.10
CA ALA A 98 -2.09 12.97 8.85
C ALA A 98 -2.45 11.56 9.33
N ASN A 99 -2.26 10.54 8.47
CA ASN A 99 -2.50 9.14 8.82
C ASN A 99 -1.51 8.66 9.90
N LYS A 100 -0.22 8.98 9.77
CA LYS A 100 0.79 8.66 10.80
C LYS A 100 0.41 9.27 12.15
N CYS A 101 0.09 10.57 12.17
CA CYS A 101 -0.35 11.28 13.38
C CYS A 101 -1.61 10.66 13.98
N LEU A 102 -2.60 10.30 13.15
CA LEU A 102 -3.82 9.66 13.61
C LEU A 102 -3.54 8.30 14.25
N MET A 103 -2.75 7.44 13.60
CA MET A 103 -2.40 6.12 14.14
C MET A 103 -1.66 6.24 15.48
N ARG A 104 -0.71 7.18 15.59
CA ARG A 104 -0.03 7.47 16.87
C ARG A 104 -0.99 7.95 17.96
N LYS A 105 -1.99 8.75 17.61
CA LYS A 105 -3.01 9.22 18.55
C LYS A 105 -3.93 8.10 19.03
N LEU A 106 -4.27 7.16 18.14
CA LEU A 106 -5.05 5.96 18.49
C LEU A 106 -4.24 5.00 19.36
N GLY A 107 -2.94 4.88 19.09
CA GLY A 107 -2.01 4.07 19.86
C GLY A 107 -2.12 2.58 19.56
N MET A 108 -1.18 1.80 20.11
CA MET A 108 -1.05 0.36 19.83
C MET A 108 -2.14 -0.50 20.46
N ASP A 109 -2.78 -0.04 21.55
CA ASP A 109 -3.87 -0.78 22.18
C ASP A 109 -5.05 -0.93 21.23
N HIS A 110 -5.35 0.12 20.43
CA HIS A 110 -6.39 0.08 19.41
C HIS A 110 -6.05 -0.83 18.22
N MET A 111 -4.76 -1.04 17.92
CA MET A 111 -4.32 -1.87 16.79
C MET A 111 -4.27 -3.37 17.12
N LYS A 112 -4.38 -3.71 18.40
CA LYS A 112 -4.32 -5.10 18.90
C LYS A 112 -5.70 -5.69 19.20
N GLU A 113 -6.76 -4.89 19.07
CA GLU A 113 -8.18 -5.34 19.10
C GLU A 113 -8.57 -5.98 17.77
#